data_AF-A0A812JUJ5-F1
#
_entry.id   AF-A0A812JUJ5-F1
#
_cell.length_a   1.000
_cell.length_b   1.000
_cell.length_c   1.000
_cell.angle_alpha   90.00
_cell.angle_beta   90.00
_cell.angle_gamma   90.00
#
_symmetry.space_group_name_H-M   'P 1'
#
loop_
_entity.id
_entity.type
_entity.pdbx_description
1 polymer ?
#
loop_
_entity_poly.entity_id
_entity_poly.type
_entity_poly.pdbx_seq_one_letter_code
_entity_poly.pdbx_strand_id
1 'polypeptide(L)'
;MSEPSRKRKAEAEPAEDLGLGGLYDFLPPPDPENDKATAAKARKAEQLSTRPKLPPVDRSRVIFLDVDGVLLPAGSVEMIFIDGVMLPVRAAKEADFNRTALSNLRAIVQQTGASIVLSSEWRRKEEMRDNIRRTLQAQDIPGIQDSTPIFQPSAELVKQRLDQAIIWAERRAREIGSWLKQHKDVKAWVAIDDIDFSWADSVKVSGTPLMKHRSVLTNPKYCITEKDAEEAVRILLNPPVIAPGEEADAIAAARYLTEEALAKCAGAGLM
;
A
#
# COMPACT_ATOMS: atom_id res chain seq x y z
N MET A 1 -40.34 -21.21 85.51
CA MET A 1 -39.44 -20.23 86.13
C MET A 1 -38.03 -20.79 86.09
N SER A 2 -37.15 -20.22 85.25
CA SER A 2 -35.68 -20.19 85.34
C SER A 2 -35.11 -19.95 83.94
N GLU A 3 -34.77 -18.69 83.64
CA GLU A 3 -34.00 -18.30 82.45
C GLU A 3 -32.55 -18.81 82.53
N PRO A 4 -31.93 -19.22 81.42
CA PRO A 4 -30.48 -19.32 81.32
C PRO A 4 -29.85 -18.05 80.76
N SER A 5 -28.84 -17.60 81.50
CA SER A 5 -28.05 -16.39 81.32
C SER A 5 -27.29 -16.33 79.97
N ARG A 6 -27.35 -15.17 79.31
CA ARG A 6 -26.63 -14.84 78.07
C ARG A 6 -25.11 -14.75 78.32
N LYS A 7 -24.34 -15.58 77.61
CA LYS A 7 -22.88 -15.42 77.47
C LYS A 7 -22.57 -14.15 76.67
N ARG A 8 -21.75 -13.25 77.23
CA ARG A 8 -21.17 -12.09 76.55
C ARG A 8 -20.19 -12.58 75.47
N LYS A 9 -20.32 -12.05 74.25
CA LYS A 9 -19.29 -12.12 73.20
C LYS A 9 -18.12 -11.24 73.62
N ALA A 10 -16.90 -11.79 73.55
CA ALA A 10 -15.68 -10.99 73.61
C ALA A 10 -15.57 -10.18 72.31
N GLU A 11 -15.40 -8.87 72.43
CA GLU A 11 -14.96 -8.00 71.34
C GLU A 11 -13.50 -8.35 71.01
N ALA A 12 -13.24 -8.66 69.75
CA ALA A 12 -11.88 -8.78 69.25
C ALA A 12 -11.31 -7.37 69.07
N GLU A 13 -10.18 -7.11 69.72
CA GLU A 13 -9.42 -5.87 69.52
C GLU A 13 -9.00 -5.73 68.03
N PRO A 14 -8.96 -4.51 67.49
CA PRO A 14 -8.44 -4.28 66.15
C PRO A 14 -6.95 -4.61 66.17
N ALA A 15 -6.55 -5.58 65.34
CA ALA A 15 -5.15 -5.86 65.11
C ALA A 15 -4.47 -4.58 64.63
N GLU A 16 -3.49 -4.11 65.39
CA GLU A 16 -2.60 -3.05 64.96
C GLU A 16 -1.97 -3.47 63.62
N ASP A 17 -2.26 -2.67 62.60
CA ASP A 17 -1.73 -2.75 61.25
C ASP A 17 -0.22 -2.44 61.32
N LEU A 18 0.55 -3.44 61.73
CA LEU A 18 2.00 -3.45 61.60
C LEU A 18 2.29 -3.36 60.11
N GLY A 19 2.62 -2.15 59.65
CA GLY A 19 2.95 -1.77 58.28
C GLY A 19 4.07 -2.60 57.65
N LEU A 20 3.81 -3.88 57.45
CA LEU A 20 4.48 -4.75 56.52
C LEU A 20 3.99 -4.31 55.14
N GLY A 21 4.64 -3.26 54.64
CA GLY A 21 4.40 -2.75 53.31
C GLY A 21 4.31 -3.93 52.35
N GLY A 22 3.17 -4.04 51.67
CA GLY A 22 2.88 -5.14 50.78
C GLY A 22 4.02 -5.29 49.78
N LEU A 23 4.23 -6.50 49.27
CA LEU A 23 5.24 -6.83 48.25
C LEU A 23 5.13 -5.99 46.95
N TYR A 24 4.21 -5.03 46.89
CA TYR A 24 3.93 -4.15 45.77
C TYR A 24 3.87 -2.66 46.16
N ASP A 25 4.18 -2.28 47.41
CA ASP A 25 4.12 -0.88 47.88
C ASP A 25 5.23 0.01 47.32
N PHE A 26 6.25 -0.61 46.71
CA PHE A 26 7.32 0.08 45.97
C PHE A 26 7.00 0.23 44.47
N LEU A 27 5.86 -0.29 43.99
CA LEU A 27 5.45 -0.06 42.62
C LEU A 27 4.84 1.35 42.50
N PRO A 28 5.22 2.11 41.46
CA PRO A 28 4.58 3.39 41.19
C PRO A 28 3.07 3.18 41.02
N PRO A 29 2.23 4.13 41.46
CA PRO A 29 0.79 4.03 41.30
C PRO A 29 0.45 3.86 39.81
N PRO A 30 -0.58 3.06 39.48
CA PRO A 30 -0.97 2.81 38.10
C PRO A 30 -1.21 4.12 37.36
N ASP A 31 -0.48 4.31 36.27
CA ASP A 31 -0.58 5.45 35.39
C ASP A 31 -1.62 5.14 34.30
N PRO A 32 -2.81 5.77 34.34
CA PRO A 32 -3.90 5.47 33.42
C PRO A 32 -3.55 5.69 31.94
N GLU A 33 -2.58 6.56 31.63
CA GLU A 33 -2.13 6.76 30.24
C GLU A 33 -1.21 5.62 29.78
N ASN A 34 -0.29 5.20 30.65
CA ASN A 34 0.66 4.15 30.36
C ASN A 34 -0.02 2.76 30.28
N ASP A 35 -1.03 2.53 31.12
CA ASP A 35 -1.85 1.32 31.10
C ASP A 35 -2.69 1.21 29.82
N LYS A 36 -3.29 2.33 29.36
CA LYS A 36 -4.01 2.39 28.08
C LYS A 36 -3.10 2.13 26.90
N ALA A 37 -1.90 2.71 26.89
CA ALA A 37 -0.92 2.49 25.84
C ALA A 37 -0.44 1.03 25.80
N THR A 38 -0.23 0.42 26.97
CA THR A 38 0.20 -0.98 27.10
C THR A 38 -0.91 -1.95 26.66
N ALA A 39 -2.16 -1.70 27.05
CA ALA A 39 -3.31 -2.49 26.59
C ALA A 39 -3.53 -2.38 25.07
N ALA A 40 -3.34 -1.20 24.48
CA ALA A 40 -3.42 -1.01 23.04
C ALA A 40 -2.31 -1.76 22.28
N LYS A 41 -1.08 -1.75 22.82
CA LYS A 41 0.05 -2.55 22.29
C LYS A 41 -0.24 -4.05 22.38
N ALA A 42 -0.75 -4.53 23.52
CA ALA A 42 -1.11 -5.93 23.71
C ALA A 42 -2.19 -6.39 22.72
N ARG A 43 -3.26 -5.60 22.54
CA ARG A 43 -4.30 -5.89 21.53
C ARG A 43 -3.77 -5.87 20.10
N LYS A 44 -2.90 -4.92 19.74
CA LYS A 44 -2.27 -4.87 18.41
C LYS A 44 -1.39 -6.12 18.20
N ALA A 45 -0.63 -6.53 19.22
CA ALA A 45 0.19 -7.74 19.18
C ALA A 45 -0.64 -9.02 19.07
N GLU A 46 -1.75 -9.12 19.81
CA GLU A 46 -2.68 -10.25 19.72
C GLU A 46 -3.33 -10.34 18.34
N GLN A 47 -3.81 -9.21 17.79
CA GLN A 47 -4.34 -9.11 16.42
C GLN A 47 -3.29 -9.44 15.34
N LEU A 48 -2.01 -9.11 15.56
CA LEU A 48 -0.92 -9.50 14.67
C LEU A 48 -0.62 -11.00 14.79
N SER A 49 -0.73 -11.58 15.99
CA SER A 49 -0.46 -12.99 16.23
C SER A 49 -1.49 -13.94 15.60
N THR A 50 -2.72 -13.47 15.40
CA THR A 50 -3.79 -14.27 14.77
C THR A 50 -3.73 -14.22 13.23
N ARG A 51 -2.91 -13.34 12.64
CA ARG A 51 -2.78 -13.28 11.18
C ARG A 51 -2.04 -14.52 10.66
N PRO A 52 -2.49 -15.09 9.52
CA PRO A 52 -1.74 -16.16 8.87
C PRO A 52 -0.33 -15.68 8.52
N LYS A 53 0.67 -16.54 8.76
CA LYS A 53 2.06 -16.25 8.38
C LYS A 53 2.17 -16.10 6.86
N LEU A 54 2.98 -15.14 6.44
CA LEU A 54 3.29 -14.97 5.02
C LEU A 54 4.17 -16.13 4.51
N PRO A 55 4.00 -16.55 3.25
CA PRO A 55 4.91 -17.49 2.62
C PRO A 55 6.29 -16.86 2.42
N PRO A 56 7.34 -17.69 2.18
CA PRO A 56 8.64 -17.17 1.75
C PRO A 56 8.52 -16.31 0.49
N VAL A 57 9.32 -15.25 0.42
CA VAL A 57 9.32 -14.34 -0.73
C VAL A 57 9.83 -15.05 -1.98
N ASP A 58 9.01 -15.08 -3.02
CA ASP A 58 9.33 -15.56 -4.36
C ASP A 58 9.76 -14.38 -5.23
N ARG A 59 11.07 -14.25 -5.45
CA ARG A 59 11.66 -13.18 -6.26
C ARG A 59 11.31 -13.27 -7.75
N SER A 60 10.78 -14.40 -8.21
CA SER A 60 10.31 -14.55 -9.59
C SER A 60 8.93 -13.90 -9.82
N ARG A 61 8.25 -13.48 -8.75
CA ARG A 61 6.97 -12.77 -8.78
C ARG A 61 7.11 -11.37 -8.22
N VAL A 62 6.66 -10.37 -8.97
CA VAL A 62 6.87 -8.95 -8.64
C VAL A 62 5.58 -8.14 -8.68
N ILE A 63 5.34 -7.35 -7.65
CA ILE A 63 4.33 -6.29 -7.63
C ILE A 63 5.05 -4.96 -7.84
N PHE A 64 4.78 -4.28 -8.95
CA PHE A 64 5.12 -2.86 -9.13
C PHE A 64 4.04 -2.02 -8.47
N LEU A 65 4.40 -1.33 -7.40
CA LEU A 65 3.43 -0.70 -6.51
C LEU A 65 3.52 0.84 -6.61
N ASP A 66 2.41 1.49 -6.97
CA ASP A 66 2.21 2.90 -6.64
C ASP A 66 1.68 3.05 -5.20
N VAL A 67 1.77 4.26 -4.65
CA VAL A 67 1.33 4.59 -3.29
C VAL A 67 0.11 5.50 -3.32
N ASP A 68 0.21 6.63 -4.03
CA ASP A 68 -0.89 7.58 -4.17
C ASP A 68 -1.99 6.95 -5.04
N GLY A 69 -3.25 7.05 -4.61
CA GLY A 69 -4.40 6.41 -5.27
C GLY A 69 -4.48 4.89 -5.12
N VAL A 70 -3.44 4.24 -4.58
CA VAL A 70 -3.34 2.77 -4.44
C VAL A 70 -3.40 2.33 -2.98
N LEU A 71 -2.58 2.91 -2.10
CA LEU A 71 -2.59 2.65 -0.65
C LEU A 71 -3.02 3.88 0.14
N LEU A 72 -2.73 5.06 -0.41
CA LEU A 72 -3.07 6.34 0.14
C LEU A 72 -4.14 6.98 -0.75
N PRO A 73 -5.34 7.31 -0.24
CA PRO A 73 -6.36 7.93 -1.08
C PRO A 73 -5.85 9.25 -1.67
N ALA A 74 -6.18 9.51 -2.93
CA ALA A 74 -5.75 10.73 -3.60
C ALA A 74 -6.26 11.97 -2.84
N GLY A 75 -5.36 12.92 -2.60
CA GLY A 75 -5.65 14.13 -1.83
C GLY A 75 -5.58 13.97 -0.30
N SER A 76 -5.23 12.80 0.23
CA SER A 76 -5.03 12.62 1.69
C SER A 76 -3.82 13.38 2.23
N VAL A 77 -2.81 13.64 1.40
CA VAL A 77 -1.66 14.48 1.72
C VAL A 77 -1.64 15.64 0.74
N GLU A 78 -1.66 16.85 1.28
CA GLU A 78 -1.57 18.06 0.49
C GLU A 78 -0.16 18.16 -0.11
N MET A 79 -0.08 18.39 -1.42
CA MET A 79 1.15 18.47 -2.18
C MET A 79 1.32 19.89 -2.73
N ILE A 80 2.50 20.46 -2.56
CA ILE A 80 2.90 21.75 -3.13
C ILE A 80 3.96 21.55 -4.20
N PHE A 81 3.91 22.35 -5.25
CA PHE A 81 4.96 22.39 -6.27
C PHE A 81 5.97 23.48 -5.91
N ILE A 82 7.20 23.08 -5.59
CA ILE A 82 8.33 23.99 -5.39
C ILE A 82 9.38 23.62 -6.44
N ASP A 83 9.74 24.57 -7.31
CA ASP A 83 10.77 24.42 -8.35
C ASP A 83 10.57 23.19 -9.27
N GLY A 84 9.31 22.90 -9.62
CA GLY A 84 8.97 21.74 -10.46
C GLY A 84 9.00 20.39 -9.74
N VAL A 85 9.25 20.39 -8.42
CA VAL A 85 9.21 19.20 -7.57
C VAL A 85 7.94 19.21 -6.72
N MET A 86 7.20 18.11 -6.76
CA MET A 86 6.03 17.91 -5.91
C MET A 86 6.48 17.49 -4.50
N LEU A 87 6.20 18.31 -3.49
CA LEU A 87 6.54 18.08 -2.08
C LEU A 87 5.27 17.95 -1.24
N PRO A 88 5.18 16.96 -0.34
CA PRO A 88 4.09 16.94 0.63
C PRO A 88 4.26 18.09 1.65
N VAL A 89 3.18 18.81 1.95
CA VAL A 89 3.15 19.88 2.96
C VAL A 89 3.46 19.34 4.36
N ARG A 90 3.10 18.08 4.61
CA ARG A 90 3.43 17.34 5.82
C ARG A 90 3.79 15.91 5.48
N ALA A 91 4.65 15.29 6.29
CA ALA A 91 4.85 13.84 6.19
C ALA A 91 3.51 13.10 6.35
N ALA A 92 3.27 12.13 5.47
CA ALA A 92 2.16 11.20 5.64
C ALA A 92 2.36 10.42 6.95
N LYS A 93 1.28 10.11 7.64
CA LYS A 93 1.27 9.30 8.87
C LYS A 93 0.67 7.94 8.54
N GLU A 94 0.97 6.93 9.35
CA GLU A 94 0.36 5.58 9.21
C GLU A 94 -1.18 5.65 9.15
N ALA A 95 -1.79 6.59 9.88
CA ALA A 95 -3.23 6.82 9.89
C ALA A 95 -3.81 7.39 8.59
N ASP A 96 -2.99 7.98 7.71
CA ASP A 96 -3.45 8.50 6.43
C ASP A 96 -3.68 7.35 5.41
N PHE A 97 -3.00 6.22 5.59
CA PHE A 97 -3.12 5.07 4.69
C PHE A 97 -4.44 4.34 4.85
N ASN A 98 -4.99 3.88 3.72
CA ASN A 98 -6.19 3.07 3.70
C ASN A 98 -5.91 1.67 4.27
N ARG A 99 -6.49 1.36 5.43
CA ARG A 99 -6.30 0.08 6.13
C ARG A 99 -6.80 -1.12 5.32
N THR A 100 -7.90 -0.94 4.58
CA THR A 100 -8.44 -1.99 3.71
C THR A 100 -7.48 -2.27 2.56
N ALA A 101 -6.93 -1.22 1.93
CA ALA A 101 -5.94 -1.37 0.87
C ALA A 101 -4.66 -2.07 1.34
N LEU A 102 -4.16 -1.72 2.54
CA LEU A 102 -3.02 -2.42 3.16
C LEU A 102 -3.32 -3.89 3.45
N SER A 103 -4.53 -4.20 3.95
CA SER A 103 -4.97 -5.58 4.16
C SER A 103 -5.04 -6.37 2.86
N ASN A 104 -5.56 -5.74 1.79
CA ASN A 104 -5.65 -6.33 0.46
C ASN A 104 -4.27 -6.57 -0.14
N LEU A 105 -3.34 -5.62 -0.03
CA LEU A 105 -1.95 -5.81 -0.44
C LEU A 105 -1.30 -6.98 0.30
N ARG A 106 -1.53 -7.08 1.63
CA ARG A 106 -1.05 -8.23 2.41
C ARG A 106 -1.63 -9.54 1.90
N ALA A 107 -2.92 -9.57 1.55
CA ALA A 107 -3.57 -10.76 1.02
C ALA A 107 -2.98 -11.19 -0.34
N ILE A 108 -2.63 -10.24 -1.22
CA ILE A 108 -1.93 -10.53 -2.49
C ILE A 108 -0.60 -11.22 -2.20
N VAL A 109 0.22 -10.63 -1.30
CA VAL A 109 1.52 -11.20 -0.94
C VAL A 109 1.37 -12.56 -0.24
N GLN A 110 0.38 -12.71 0.63
CA GLN A 110 0.12 -13.96 1.31
C GLN A 110 -0.21 -15.11 0.34
N GLN A 111 -0.96 -14.83 -0.72
CA GLN A 111 -1.37 -15.85 -1.69
C GLN A 111 -0.29 -16.15 -2.73
N THR A 112 0.56 -15.17 -3.06
CA THR A 112 1.49 -15.27 -4.19
C THR A 112 2.95 -15.39 -3.78
N GLY A 113 3.31 -14.97 -2.57
CA GLY A 113 4.70 -14.78 -2.16
C GLY A 113 5.43 -13.68 -2.93
N ALA A 114 4.73 -12.83 -3.69
CA ALA A 114 5.37 -11.86 -4.55
C ALA A 114 6.17 -10.82 -3.76
N SER A 115 7.30 -10.42 -4.35
CA SER A 115 8.11 -9.30 -3.89
C SER A 115 7.54 -7.96 -4.33
N ILE A 116 7.84 -6.88 -3.59
CA ILE A 116 7.35 -5.54 -3.89
C ILE A 116 8.48 -4.67 -4.44
N VAL A 117 8.27 -4.09 -5.61
CA VAL A 117 9.13 -3.08 -6.23
C VAL A 117 8.39 -1.75 -6.25
N LEU A 118 8.99 -0.71 -5.68
CA LEU A 118 8.36 0.60 -5.60
C LEU A 118 8.40 1.27 -6.97
N SER A 119 7.22 1.48 -7.54
CA SER A 119 7.01 2.16 -8.81
C SER A 119 6.10 3.35 -8.59
N SER A 120 6.55 4.29 -7.76
CA SER A 120 5.80 5.46 -7.29
C SER A 120 6.69 6.70 -7.27
N GLU A 121 6.12 7.91 -7.37
CA GLU A 121 6.88 9.15 -7.15
C GLU A 121 7.50 9.23 -5.75
N TRP A 122 6.95 8.47 -4.79
CA TRP A 122 7.51 8.31 -3.44
C TRP A 122 8.96 7.81 -3.43
N ARG A 123 9.40 7.10 -4.49
CA ARG A 123 10.78 6.59 -4.59
C ARG A 123 11.83 7.69 -4.79
N ARG A 124 11.43 8.92 -5.11
CA ARG A 124 12.35 10.04 -5.36
C ARG A 124 12.95 10.64 -4.09
N LYS A 125 12.35 10.42 -2.93
CA LYS A 125 12.79 10.98 -1.65
C LYS A 125 12.92 9.91 -0.60
N GLU A 126 14.04 9.91 0.12
CA GLU A 126 14.30 8.88 1.13
C GLU A 126 13.27 8.91 2.26
N GLU A 127 12.83 10.11 2.69
CA GLU A 127 11.80 10.25 3.71
C GLU A 127 10.48 9.57 3.34
N MET A 128 10.06 9.70 2.07
CA MET A 128 8.84 9.07 1.56
C MET A 128 9.02 7.56 1.47
N ARG A 129 10.17 7.07 1.01
CA ARG A 129 10.52 5.63 0.98
C ARG A 129 10.51 5.02 2.38
N ASP A 130 11.11 5.69 3.35
CA ASP A 130 11.17 5.22 4.73
C ASP A 130 9.80 5.22 5.41
N ASN A 131 8.93 6.15 5.01
CA ASN A 131 7.56 6.18 5.48
C ASN A 131 6.78 4.96 4.99
N ILE A 132 6.77 4.69 3.68
CA ILE A 132 6.08 3.52 3.15
C ILE A 132 6.67 2.21 3.69
N ARG A 133 8.01 2.10 3.84
CA ARG A 133 8.65 0.93 4.47
C ARG A 133 8.13 0.68 5.89
N ARG A 134 8.05 1.73 6.72
CA ARG A 134 7.52 1.64 8.08
C ARG A 134 6.05 1.23 8.11
N THR A 135 5.24 1.80 7.21
CA THR A 135 3.82 1.43 7.09
C THR A 135 3.64 -0.02 6.70
N LEU A 136 4.39 -0.54 5.72
CA LEU A 136 4.35 -1.95 5.32
C LEU A 136 4.77 -2.87 6.45
N GLN A 137 5.87 -2.54 7.13
CA GLN A 137 6.36 -3.32 8.27
C GLN A 137 5.35 -3.35 9.43
N ALA A 138 4.68 -2.23 9.73
CA ALA A 138 3.66 -2.15 10.76
C ALA A 138 2.43 -3.04 10.47
N GLN A 139 2.24 -3.43 9.21
CA GLN A 139 1.17 -4.32 8.77
C GLN A 139 1.62 -5.76 8.52
N ASP A 140 2.87 -6.12 8.88
CA ASP A 140 3.44 -7.44 8.58
C ASP A 140 3.36 -7.75 7.08
N ILE A 141 3.74 -6.77 6.25
CA ILE A 141 3.92 -6.91 4.80
C ILE A 141 5.43 -6.85 4.54
N PRO A 142 5.97 -7.68 3.63
CA PRO A 142 7.39 -7.63 3.30
C PRO A 142 7.77 -6.23 2.82
N GLY A 143 8.96 -5.78 3.21
CA GLY A 143 9.47 -4.49 2.78
C GLY A 143 9.68 -4.41 1.27
N ILE A 144 9.92 -3.19 0.80
CA ILE A 144 10.26 -2.92 -0.59
C ILE A 144 11.62 -3.55 -0.91
N GLN A 145 11.65 -4.43 -1.92
CA GLN A 145 12.86 -5.10 -2.40
C GLN A 145 13.73 -4.17 -3.24
N ASP A 146 13.11 -3.40 -4.13
CA ASP A 146 13.80 -2.49 -5.05
C ASP A 146 12.88 -1.35 -5.50
N SER A 147 13.39 -0.42 -6.31
CA SER A 147 12.63 0.67 -6.94
C SER A 147 12.85 0.69 -8.45
N THR A 148 11.83 1.06 -9.22
CA THR A 148 12.02 1.32 -10.66
C THR A 148 12.93 2.54 -10.88
N PRO A 149 13.70 2.59 -12.00
CA PRO A 149 14.48 3.75 -12.34
C PRO A 149 13.60 4.99 -12.50
N ILE A 150 14.22 6.16 -12.44
CA ILE A 150 13.54 7.45 -12.58
C ILE A 150 13.85 8.00 -13.96
N PHE A 151 12.85 8.08 -14.83
CA PHE A 151 12.99 8.66 -16.16
C PHE A 151 12.35 10.05 -16.23
N GLN A 152 12.77 10.80 -17.24
CA GLN A 152 12.10 12.04 -17.62
C GLN A 152 10.96 11.75 -18.61
N PRO A 153 9.93 12.62 -18.66
CA PRO A 153 8.92 12.58 -19.72
C PRO A 153 9.55 12.51 -21.11
N SER A 154 8.91 11.78 -22.04
CA SER A 154 9.37 11.74 -23.42
C SER A 154 9.28 13.14 -24.04
N ALA A 155 10.42 13.67 -24.50
CA ALA A 155 10.48 14.99 -25.11
C ALA A 155 9.60 15.08 -26.37
N GLU A 156 9.42 13.97 -27.09
CA GLU A 156 8.54 13.90 -28.26
C GLU A 156 7.07 14.04 -27.87
N LEU A 157 6.60 13.28 -26.87
CA LEU A 157 5.20 13.34 -26.42
C LEU A 157 4.87 14.71 -25.80
N VAL A 158 5.82 15.32 -25.09
CA VAL A 158 5.69 16.69 -24.59
C VAL A 158 5.57 17.70 -25.73
N LYS A 159 6.40 17.56 -26.79
CA LYS A 159 6.31 18.42 -27.99
C LYS A 159 4.99 18.28 -28.73
N GLN A 160 4.44 17.06 -28.76
CA GLN A 160 3.12 16.76 -29.32
C GLN A 160 1.96 17.26 -28.46
N ARG A 161 2.23 17.81 -27.26
CA ARG A 161 1.24 18.33 -26.31
C ARG A 161 0.15 17.31 -25.98
N LEU A 162 0.53 16.04 -25.86
CA LEU A 162 -0.38 15.02 -25.36
C LEU A 162 -0.78 15.30 -23.92
N ASP A 163 -1.89 14.69 -23.52
CA ASP A 163 -2.38 14.75 -22.15
C ASP A 163 -1.30 14.28 -21.15
N GLN A 164 -1.19 14.97 -20.01
CA GLN A 164 -0.18 14.65 -18.99
C GLN A 164 -0.34 13.23 -18.44
N ALA A 165 -1.57 12.71 -18.39
CA ALA A 165 -1.84 11.38 -17.92
C ALA A 165 -1.25 10.31 -18.86
N ILE A 166 -1.30 10.55 -20.18
CA ILE A 166 -0.65 9.69 -21.19
C ILE A 166 0.87 9.73 -21.02
N ILE A 167 1.42 10.94 -20.85
CA ILE A 167 2.87 11.14 -20.66
C ILE A 167 3.36 10.43 -19.39
N TRP A 168 2.60 10.48 -18.29
CA TRP A 168 2.93 9.78 -17.06
C TRP A 168 2.79 8.27 -17.16
N ALA A 169 1.72 7.77 -17.78
CA ALA A 169 1.53 6.34 -18.02
C ALA A 169 2.68 5.76 -18.86
N GLU A 170 3.05 6.45 -19.94
CA GLU A 170 4.17 6.05 -20.80
C GLU A 170 5.50 6.02 -20.04
N ARG A 171 5.78 7.07 -19.26
CA ARG A 171 6.99 7.15 -18.43
C ARG A 171 7.07 5.96 -17.47
N ARG A 172 5.97 5.69 -16.75
CA ARG A 172 5.87 4.59 -15.78
C ARG A 172 6.09 3.23 -16.45
N ALA A 173 5.51 3.02 -17.64
CA ALA A 173 5.72 1.81 -18.43
C ALA A 173 7.18 1.63 -18.87
N ARG A 174 7.88 2.69 -19.28
CA ARG A 174 9.32 2.64 -19.60
C ARG A 174 10.18 2.29 -18.39
N GLU A 175 9.86 2.85 -17.23
CA GLU A 175 10.59 2.59 -15.99
C GLU A 175 10.48 1.12 -15.58
N ILE A 176 9.25 0.58 -15.57
CA ILE A 176 8.96 -0.84 -15.32
C ILE A 176 9.68 -1.72 -16.35
N GLY A 177 9.55 -1.40 -17.64
CA GLY A 177 10.20 -2.13 -18.73
C GLY A 177 11.73 -2.15 -18.61
N SER A 178 12.34 -1.03 -18.22
CA SER A 178 13.79 -0.95 -17.97
C SER A 178 14.21 -1.81 -16.78
N TRP A 179 13.43 -1.81 -15.71
CA TRP A 179 13.69 -2.63 -14.53
C TRP A 179 13.60 -4.14 -14.87
N LEU A 180 12.56 -4.55 -15.61
CA LEU A 180 12.38 -5.93 -16.07
C LEU A 180 13.50 -6.41 -17.02
N LYS A 181 14.12 -5.50 -17.77
CA LYS A 181 15.28 -5.85 -18.61
C LYS A 181 16.49 -6.28 -17.78
N GLN A 182 16.63 -5.76 -16.57
CA GLN A 182 17.73 -6.05 -15.65
C GLN A 182 17.44 -7.29 -14.78
N HIS A 183 16.15 -7.66 -14.64
CA HIS A 183 15.68 -8.75 -13.77
C HIS A 183 15.06 -9.89 -14.61
N LYS A 184 15.91 -10.67 -15.27
CA LYS A 184 15.49 -11.76 -16.18
C LYS A 184 14.93 -12.99 -15.46
N ASP A 185 15.12 -13.07 -14.16
CA ASP A 185 14.60 -14.11 -13.27
C ASP A 185 13.10 -13.94 -12.95
N VAL A 186 12.52 -12.78 -13.25
CA VAL A 186 11.10 -12.49 -13.05
C VAL A 186 10.25 -13.22 -14.09
N LYS A 187 9.37 -14.10 -13.62
CA LYS A 187 8.46 -14.93 -14.42
C LYS A 187 7.05 -14.34 -14.49
N ALA A 188 6.59 -13.72 -13.41
CA ALA A 188 5.28 -13.10 -13.33
C ALA A 188 5.37 -11.74 -12.64
N TRP A 189 4.55 -10.80 -13.08
CA TRP A 189 4.51 -9.49 -12.47
C TRP A 189 3.16 -8.82 -12.70
N VAL A 190 2.82 -7.89 -11.81
CA VAL A 190 1.65 -7.03 -11.92
C VAL A 190 2.01 -5.61 -11.51
N ALA A 191 1.49 -4.62 -12.21
CA ALA A 191 1.51 -3.21 -11.80
C ALA A 191 0.18 -2.85 -11.12
N ILE A 192 0.22 -2.30 -9.91
CA ILE A 192 -0.97 -1.83 -9.20
C ILE A 192 -0.83 -0.32 -9.05
N ASP A 193 -1.73 0.40 -9.72
CA ASP A 193 -1.56 1.82 -10.02
C ASP A 193 -2.93 2.48 -10.22
N ASP A 194 -3.07 3.76 -9.91
CA ASP A 194 -4.28 4.53 -10.20
C ASP A 194 -4.24 5.17 -11.61
N ILE A 195 -3.14 5.00 -12.33
CA ILE A 195 -2.97 5.39 -13.74
C ILE A 195 -3.45 4.27 -14.68
N ASP A 196 -4.26 4.62 -15.69
CA ASP A 196 -4.65 3.65 -16.72
C ASP A 196 -3.51 3.40 -17.73
N PHE A 197 -2.89 2.24 -17.62
CA PHE A 197 -1.84 1.80 -18.53
C PHE A 197 -2.30 1.56 -19.97
N SER A 198 -3.60 1.57 -20.26
CA SER A 198 -4.08 1.61 -21.65
C SER A 198 -3.54 2.83 -22.41
N TRP A 199 -3.32 3.94 -21.70
CA TRP A 199 -2.69 5.14 -22.26
C TRP A 199 -1.22 4.95 -22.58
N ALA A 200 -0.50 4.15 -21.79
CA ALA A 200 0.89 3.82 -22.12
C ALA A 200 0.98 2.94 -23.37
N ASP A 201 0.04 2.00 -23.50
CA ASP A 201 -0.01 1.06 -24.61
C ASP A 201 -0.38 1.75 -25.95
N SER A 202 -1.15 2.85 -25.91
CA SER A 202 -1.50 3.60 -27.12
C SER A 202 -0.31 4.31 -27.77
N VAL A 203 0.63 4.80 -26.95
CA VAL A 203 1.88 5.46 -27.38
C VAL A 203 3.12 4.57 -27.19
N LYS A 204 2.90 3.25 -27.12
CA LYS A 204 3.95 2.26 -26.80
C LYS A 204 5.17 2.39 -27.71
N VAL A 205 6.34 2.47 -27.08
CA VAL A 205 7.65 2.46 -27.75
C VAL A 205 8.13 1.02 -27.92
N SER A 206 8.83 0.72 -29.02
CA SER A 206 9.41 -0.62 -29.23
C SER A 206 10.31 -1.04 -28.06
N GLY A 207 10.11 -2.27 -27.58
CA GLY A 207 10.88 -2.84 -26.49
C GLY A 207 10.44 -2.43 -25.07
N THR A 208 9.30 -1.75 -24.90
CA THR A 208 8.59 -1.72 -23.62
C THR A 208 7.58 -2.88 -23.54
N PRO A 209 7.26 -3.40 -22.35
CA PRO A 209 6.21 -4.41 -22.19
C PRO A 209 4.83 -3.83 -22.50
N LEU A 210 3.91 -4.69 -22.94
CA LEU A 210 2.48 -4.36 -23.00
C LEU A 210 1.92 -4.37 -21.58
N MET A 211 1.45 -3.22 -21.11
CA MET A 211 1.19 -2.99 -19.69
C MET A 211 -0.22 -3.39 -19.27
N LYS A 212 -1.23 -3.09 -20.08
CA LYS A 212 -2.65 -3.19 -19.69
C LYS A 212 -3.03 -4.57 -19.14
N HIS A 213 -2.56 -5.63 -19.78
CA HIS A 213 -2.88 -7.01 -19.39
C HIS A 213 -2.22 -7.43 -18.07
N ARG A 214 -1.20 -6.71 -17.63
CA ARG A 214 -0.45 -6.98 -16.39
C ARG A 214 -0.56 -5.82 -15.41
N SER A 215 -1.64 -5.05 -15.52
CA SER A 215 -1.93 -3.93 -14.63
C SER A 215 -3.30 -4.05 -13.99
N VAL A 216 -3.41 -3.61 -12.75
CA VAL A 216 -4.66 -3.42 -12.03
C VAL A 216 -4.83 -1.93 -11.79
N LEU A 217 -5.85 -1.35 -12.42
CA LEU A 217 -6.22 0.05 -12.28
C LEU A 217 -7.07 0.22 -11.02
N THR A 218 -6.55 0.92 -10.02
CA THR A 218 -7.31 1.23 -8.81
C THR A 218 -8.13 2.49 -8.98
N ASN A 219 -9.19 2.64 -8.15
CA ASN A 219 -9.85 3.92 -8.03
C ASN A 219 -9.11 4.77 -6.99
N PRO A 220 -8.64 5.99 -7.33
CA PRO A 220 -7.81 6.79 -6.43
C PRO A 220 -8.49 7.17 -5.11
N LYS A 221 -9.83 7.16 -5.06
CA LYS A 221 -10.61 7.42 -3.84
C LYS A 221 -10.72 6.18 -2.94
N TYR A 222 -10.83 5.00 -3.55
CA TYR A 222 -11.10 3.75 -2.83
C TYR A 222 -9.85 2.91 -2.59
N CYS A 223 -8.74 3.24 -3.25
CA CYS A 223 -7.48 2.49 -3.18
C CYS A 223 -7.67 1.04 -3.66
N ILE A 224 -6.73 0.13 -3.34
CA ILE A 224 -6.87 -1.30 -3.66
C ILE A 224 -8.10 -1.88 -2.95
N THR A 225 -9.06 -2.36 -3.74
CA THR A 225 -10.22 -3.12 -3.26
C THR A 225 -9.93 -4.63 -3.25
N GLU A 226 -10.86 -5.42 -2.69
CA GLU A 226 -10.75 -6.88 -2.68
C GLU A 226 -10.72 -7.45 -4.11
N LYS A 227 -11.57 -6.91 -5.00
CA LYS A 227 -11.59 -7.27 -6.42
C LYS A 227 -10.26 -6.98 -7.12
N ASP A 228 -9.64 -5.84 -6.80
CA ASP A 228 -8.33 -5.48 -7.34
C ASP A 228 -7.25 -6.46 -6.86
N ALA A 229 -7.32 -6.89 -5.60
CA ALA A 229 -6.41 -7.89 -5.06
C ALA A 229 -6.60 -9.28 -5.69
N GLU A 230 -7.85 -9.72 -5.89
CA GLU A 230 -8.15 -10.96 -6.61
C GLU A 230 -7.56 -10.95 -8.03
N GLU A 231 -7.73 -9.84 -8.74
CA GLU A 231 -7.19 -9.67 -10.09
C GLU A 231 -5.65 -9.67 -10.10
N ALA A 232 -5.02 -8.99 -9.14
CA ALA A 232 -3.57 -9.00 -9.00
C ALA A 232 -3.04 -10.42 -8.71
N VAL A 233 -3.71 -11.18 -7.83
CA VAL A 233 -3.39 -12.59 -7.55
C VAL A 233 -3.53 -13.44 -8.81
N ARG A 234 -4.62 -13.25 -9.58
CA ARG A 234 -4.85 -13.96 -10.85
C ARG A 234 -3.72 -13.72 -11.83
N ILE A 235 -3.28 -12.47 -12.01
CA ILE A 235 -2.17 -12.10 -12.91
C ILE A 235 -0.85 -12.70 -12.42
N LEU A 236 -0.58 -12.71 -11.12
CA LEU A 236 0.68 -13.22 -10.57
C LEU A 236 0.79 -14.75 -10.62
N LEU A 237 -0.31 -15.46 -10.42
CA LEU A 237 -0.34 -16.93 -10.45
C LEU A 237 -0.51 -17.48 -11.87
N ASN A 238 -1.28 -16.79 -12.71
CA ASN A 238 -1.57 -17.16 -14.08
C ASN A 238 -1.28 -15.98 -15.02
N PRO A 239 0.01 -15.65 -15.23
CA PRO A 239 0.39 -14.48 -16.02
C PRO A 239 -0.13 -14.59 -17.45
N PRO A 240 -0.74 -13.53 -17.99
CA PRO A 240 -1.28 -13.56 -19.34
C PRO A 240 -0.16 -13.74 -20.35
N VAL A 241 -0.38 -14.69 -21.26
CA VAL A 241 0.46 -14.94 -22.43
C VAL A 241 -0.20 -14.21 -23.59
N ILE A 242 0.52 -13.25 -24.16
CA ILE A 242 0.05 -12.48 -25.31
C ILE A 242 0.72 -13.06 -26.54
N ALA A 243 -0.07 -13.51 -27.51
CA ALA A 243 0.48 -13.96 -28.79
C ALA A 243 0.99 -12.76 -29.61
N PRO A 244 1.99 -12.92 -30.49
CA PRO A 244 2.54 -11.81 -31.28
C PRO A 244 1.51 -11.02 -32.10
N GLY A 245 0.45 -11.67 -32.60
CA GLY A 245 -0.65 -10.99 -33.32
C GLY A 245 -1.56 -10.18 -32.39
N GLU A 246 -1.82 -10.69 -31.18
CA GLU A 246 -2.67 -10.05 -30.19
C GLU A 246 -2.03 -8.77 -29.62
N GLU A 247 -0.69 -8.68 -29.58
CA GLU A 247 0.00 -7.46 -29.15
C GLU A 247 -0.32 -6.29 -30.08
N ALA A 248 -0.28 -6.50 -31.40
CA ALA A 248 -0.58 -5.46 -32.37
C ALA A 248 -2.04 -5.01 -32.27
N ASP A 249 -2.96 -5.95 -32.12
CA ASP A 249 -4.38 -5.69 -31.96
C ASP A 249 -4.67 -4.93 -30.66
N ALA A 250 -4.01 -5.30 -29.55
CA ALA A 250 -4.14 -4.62 -28.27
C ALA A 250 -3.62 -3.17 -28.33
N ILE A 251 -2.50 -2.92 -29.01
CA ILE A 251 -1.97 -1.57 -29.22
C ILE A 251 -2.95 -0.74 -30.08
N ALA A 252 -3.50 -1.32 -31.14
CA ALA A 252 -4.49 -0.65 -31.99
C ALA A 252 -5.77 -0.30 -31.21
N ALA A 253 -6.27 -1.24 -30.40
CA ALA A 253 -7.42 -1.01 -29.53
C ALA A 253 -7.14 0.08 -28.48
N ALA A 254 -5.96 0.07 -27.86
CA ALA A 254 -5.56 1.09 -26.90
C ALA A 254 -5.51 2.49 -27.53
N ARG A 255 -5.01 2.61 -28.77
CA ARG A 255 -5.04 3.87 -29.54
C ARG A 255 -6.45 4.37 -29.76
N TYR A 256 -7.32 3.52 -30.28
CA TYR A 256 -8.73 3.88 -30.52
C TYR A 256 -9.43 4.37 -29.24
N LEU A 257 -9.29 3.63 -28.14
CA LEU A 257 -9.89 4.00 -26.85
C LEU A 257 -9.31 5.31 -26.29
N THR A 258 -8.01 5.54 -26.45
CA THR A 258 -7.36 6.79 -26.02
C THR A 258 -7.90 7.98 -26.83
N GLU A 259 -8.01 7.85 -28.15
CA GLU A 259 -8.58 8.88 -29.03
C GLU A 259 -10.04 9.20 -28.66
N GLU A 260 -10.85 8.16 -28.40
CA GLU A 260 -12.25 8.33 -27.99
C GLU A 260 -12.37 9.04 -26.63
N ALA A 261 -11.52 8.69 -25.65
CA ALA A 261 -11.50 9.32 -24.34
C ALA A 261 -11.11 10.80 -24.43
N LEU A 262 -10.05 11.12 -25.18
CA LEU A 262 -9.62 12.50 -25.41
C LEU A 262 -10.69 13.33 -26.13
N ALA A 263 -11.37 12.75 -27.12
CA ALA A 263 -12.46 13.42 -27.84
C ALA A 263 -13.66 13.75 -26.91
N LYS A 264 -14.03 12.82 -26.02
CA LYS A 264 -15.09 13.05 -25.02
C LYS A 264 -14.72 14.17 -24.04
N CYS A 265 -13.47 14.21 -23.56
CA CYS A 265 -12.99 15.27 -22.69
C CYS A 265 -12.97 16.64 -23.39
N ALA A 266 -12.58 16.71 -24.66
CA ALA A 266 -12.61 17.94 -25.44
C ALA A 266 -14.04 18.45 -25.68
N GLY A 267 -15.01 17.54 -25.88
CA GLY A 267 -16.42 17.90 -26.05
C GLY A 267 -17.12 18.34 -24.76
N ALA A 268 -16.69 17.83 -23.61
CA ALA A 268 -17.24 18.22 -22.29
C ALA A 268 -16.76 19.61 -21.80
N GLY A 269 -15.75 20.20 -22.46
CA GLY A 269 -15.21 21.54 -22.15
C GLY A 269 -15.88 22.70 -22.90
N LEU A 270 -16.99 22.45 -23.62
CA LEU A 270 -17.83 23.46 -24.28
C LEU A 270 -19.20 23.57 -23.59
N MET A 271 -19.22 23.98 -22.32
CA MET A 271 -20.37 24.65 -21.66
C MET A 271 -19.85 25.65 -20.63
#